data_AF-A0AAV3YUJ3-F1
#
_entry.id   AF-A0AAV3YUJ3-F1
#
_cell.length_a   1.000
_cell.length_b   1.000
_cell.length_c   1.000
_cell.angle_alpha   90.00
_cell.angle_beta   90.00
_cell.angle_gamma   90.00
#
_symmetry.space_group_name_H-M   'P 1'
#
loop_
_entity.id
_entity.type
_entity.pdbx_description
1 polymer ?
#
loop_
_entity_poly.entity_id
_entity_poly.type
_entity_poly.pdbx_seq_one_letter_code
_entity_poly.pdbx_strand_id
1 'polypeptide(L)'
;MVEHQLTCNYTNLDRFATLNLHALEFVSTRELYHCTWRARTSARKKHCLLEAEERCKKLPLRFVKTIRLSALSVVGLMETLPCLKLVYLIRDPRGSYYSKQKMFQLHGINVTFDAERFCSRLDKDVDAIYQLKDKYPSRVMITRFETIATHPIASCEKIYEFIGLEFTTNISMFVYQKTHSQKGGQGYSTDRSNATEACYKWREQIPYKHVQLFDNFCWEPFLKLGYLPVKSAKDLRNMNISLISETKHLS
;
A
#
# COMPACT_ATOMS: atom_id res chain seq x y z
N MET A 1 1.14 -2.91 -17.42
CA MET A 1 2.18 -3.54 -16.54
C MET A 1 1.57 -4.44 -15.46
N VAL A 2 0.67 -3.96 -14.60
CA VAL A 2 0.09 -4.78 -13.51
C VAL A 2 -0.64 -6.02 -14.04
N GLU A 3 -1.46 -5.86 -15.08
CA GLU A 3 -2.14 -6.99 -15.74
C GLU A 3 -1.15 -8.06 -16.20
N HIS A 4 -0.11 -7.67 -16.95
CA HIS A 4 0.95 -8.58 -17.39
C HIS A 4 1.62 -9.36 -16.24
N GLN A 5 1.80 -8.73 -15.07
CA GLN A 5 2.33 -9.38 -13.86
C GLN A 5 1.33 -10.37 -13.25
N LEU A 6 0.04 -10.02 -13.25
CA LEU A 6 -1.03 -10.89 -12.75
C LEU A 6 -1.27 -12.10 -13.67
N THR A 7 -1.12 -11.93 -14.99
CA THR A 7 -1.36 -12.98 -16.00
C THR A 7 -0.09 -13.70 -16.46
N CYS A 8 1.07 -13.35 -15.90
CA CYS A 8 2.39 -13.84 -16.34
C CYS A 8 2.64 -13.65 -17.85
N ASN A 9 2.09 -12.62 -18.49
CA ASN A 9 2.30 -12.37 -19.92
C ASN A 9 3.44 -11.35 -20.09
N TYR A 10 4.67 -11.83 -20.29
CA TYR A 10 5.85 -10.96 -20.35
C TYR A 10 6.39 -10.71 -21.75
N THR A 11 5.77 -11.32 -22.76
CA THR A 11 6.20 -11.26 -24.16
C THR A 11 6.44 -9.84 -24.68
N ASN A 12 5.69 -8.86 -24.18
CA ASN A 12 5.74 -7.45 -24.61
C ASN A 12 6.13 -6.47 -23.50
N LEU A 13 6.79 -6.91 -22.43
CA LEU A 13 7.25 -5.95 -21.41
C LEU A 13 8.34 -5.03 -21.98
N ASP A 14 8.06 -3.73 -21.91
CA ASP A 14 9.01 -2.70 -22.30
C ASP A 14 10.19 -2.62 -21.32
N ARG A 15 11.18 -1.82 -21.69
CA ARG A 15 12.39 -1.63 -20.87
C ARG A 15 12.07 -0.95 -19.53
N PHE A 16 11.04 -0.09 -19.47
CA PHE A 16 10.65 0.61 -18.26
C PHE A 16 10.04 -0.35 -17.23
N ALA A 17 9.31 -1.36 -17.69
CA ALA A 17 8.70 -2.40 -16.86
C ALA A 17 9.74 -3.39 -16.30
N THR A 18 10.84 -3.65 -17.02
CA THR A 18 11.85 -4.63 -16.59
C THR A 18 13.06 -4.00 -15.90
N LEU A 19 13.40 -2.74 -16.20
CA LEU A 19 14.57 -2.04 -15.65
C LEU A 19 14.17 -0.87 -14.74
N ASN A 20 13.39 -1.17 -13.71
CA ASN A 20 13.05 -0.21 -12.66
C ASN A 20 13.48 -0.74 -11.28
N LEU A 21 13.52 0.16 -10.29
CA LEU A 21 13.95 -0.17 -8.93
C LEU A 21 13.09 -1.26 -8.29
N HIS A 22 11.78 -1.29 -8.54
CA HIS A 22 10.93 -2.37 -8.01
C HIS A 22 11.34 -3.73 -8.59
N ALA A 23 11.60 -3.81 -9.89
CA ALA A 23 12.05 -5.04 -10.52
C ALA A 23 13.39 -5.54 -9.93
N LEU A 24 14.29 -4.63 -9.56
CA LEU A 24 15.58 -4.93 -8.93
C LEU A 24 15.44 -5.40 -7.47
N GLU A 25 14.61 -4.73 -6.67
CA GLU A 25 14.53 -4.96 -5.22
C GLU A 25 13.74 -6.23 -4.84
N PHE A 26 12.78 -6.65 -5.67
CA PHE A 26 11.98 -7.85 -5.37
C PHE A 26 12.64 -9.14 -5.88
N VAL A 27 12.79 -10.13 -5.00
CA VAL A 27 13.42 -11.42 -5.30
C VAL A 27 12.81 -12.10 -6.52
N SER A 28 11.48 -12.06 -6.69
CA SER A 28 10.75 -12.69 -7.80
C SER A 28 11.02 -12.04 -9.17
N THR A 29 11.47 -10.80 -9.21
CA THR A 29 11.70 -10.04 -10.46
C THR A 29 13.17 -9.67 -10.69
N ARG A 30 14.02 -9.79 -9.66
CA ARG A 30 15.44 -9.40 -9.71
C ARG A 30 16.23 -10.13 -10.79
N GLU A 31 15.93 -11.41 -10.98
CA GLU A 31 16.56 -12.20 -12.04
C GLU A 31 16.19 -11.68 -13.45
N LEU A 32 14.92 -11.32 -13.66
CA LEU A 32 14.47 -10.69 -14.90
C LEU A 32 15.16 -9.34 -15.14
N TYR A 33 15.30 -8.52 -14.09
CA TYR A 33 16.04 -7.26 -14.17
C TYR A 33 17.47 -7.49 -14.65
N HIS A 34 18.23 -8.38 -14.00
CA HIS A 34 19.63 -8.61 -14.38
C HIS A 34 19.78 -9.24 -15.77
N CYS A 35 18.90 -10.18 -16.15
CA CYS A 35 18.93 -10.77 -17.47
C CYS A 35 18.68 -9.71 -18.55
N THR A 36 17.63 -8.90 -18.40
CA THR A 36 17.29 -7.85 -19.36
C THR A 36 18.30 -6.70 -19.38
N TRP A 37 18.94 -6.39 -18.25
CA TRP A 37 20.01 -5.39 -18.18
C TRP A 37 21.27 -5.82 -18.96
N ARG A 38 21.59 -7.12 -18.96
CA ARG A 38 22.73 -7.68 -19.72
C ARG A 38 22.38 -7.96 -21.20
N ALA A 39 21.10 -7.96 -21.56
CA ALA A 39 20.66 -8.28 -22.91
C ALA A 39 20.97 -7.13 -23.89
N ARG A 40 21.99 -7.32 -24.73
CA ARG A 40 22.40 -6.35 -25.78
C ARG A 40 21.62 -6.48 -27.10
N THR A 41 20.86 -7.56 -27.26
CA THR A 41 20.10 -7.84 -28.49
C THR A 41 18.63 -8.10 -28.17
N SER A 42 17.75 -7.84 -29.14
CA SER A 42 16.31 -8.11 -29.02
C SER A 42 16.03 -9.60 -28.79
N ALA A 43 16.80 -10.49 -29.42
CA ALA A 43 16.69 -11.94 -29.21
C ALA A 43 17.00 -12.34 -27.76
N ARG A 44 18.08 -11.79 -27.18
CA ARG A 44 18.43 -12.08 -25.78
C ARG A 44 17.39 -11.50 -24.82
N LYS A 45 16.87 -10.30 -25.10
CA LYS A 45 15.80 -9.71 -24.29
C LYS A 45 14.54 -10.58 -24.31
N LYS A 46 14.12 -11.04 -25.50
CA LYS A 46 12.97 -11.95 -25.65
C LYS A 46 13.16 -13.23 -24.84
N HIS A 47 14.34 -13.83 -24.90
CA HIS A 47 14.66 -15.01 -24.10
C HIS A 47 14.53 -14.75 -22.59
N CYS A 48 15.06 -13.65 -22.06
CA CYS A 48 14.89 -13.28 -20.64
C CYS A 48 13.41 -13.14 -20.22
N LEU A 49 12.58 -12.59 -21.11
CA LEU A 49 11.15 -12.42 -20.86
C LEU A 49 10.42 -13.77 -20.80
N LEU A 50 10.73 -14.66 -21.74
CA LEU A 50 10.17 -16.02 -21.79
C LEU A 50 10.55 -16.84 -20.55
N GLU A 51 11.81 -16.80 -20.14
CA GLU A 51 12.24 -17.49 -18.91
C GLU A 51 11.51 -16.98 -17.67
N ALA A 52 11.34 -15.66 -17.55
CA ALA A 52 10.59 -15.08 -16.44
C ALA A 52 9.10 -15.44 -16.47
N GLU A 53 8.52 -15.52 -17.67
CA GLU A 53 7.13 -15.93 -17.88
C GLU A 53 6.93 -17.38 -17.44
N GLU A 54 7.82 -18.29 -17.84
CA GLU A 54 7.79 -19.69 -17.43
C GLU A 54 7.95 -19.88 -15.92
N ARG A 55 8.85 -19.10 -15.27
CA ARG A 55 8.94 -19.09 -13.81
C ARG A 55 7.65 -18.62 -13.15
N CYS A 56 7.03 -17.55 -13.69
CA CYS A 56 5.79 -17.00 -13.15
C CYS A 56 4.60 -17.97 -13.26
N LYS A 57 4.47 -18.66 -14.41
CA LYS A 57 3.37 -19.61 -14.65
C LYS A 57 3.38 -20.80 -13.70
N LYS A 58 4.57 -21.23 -13.25
CA LYS A 58 4.75 -22.34 -12.28
C LYS A 58 4.31 -22.01 -10.86
N LEU A 59 4.12 -20.73 -10.51
CA LEU A 59 3.72 -20.33 -9.18
C LEU A 59 2.19 -20.46 -8.99
N PRO A 60 1.73 -20.97 -7.84
CA PRO A 60 0.29 -21.12 -7.55
C PRO A 60 -0.39 -19.78 -7.25
N LEU A 61 0.38 -18.77 -6.85
CA LEU A 61 -0.10 -17.44 -6.48
C LEU A 61 0.75 -16.36 -7.16
N ARG A 62 0.09 -15.36 -7.74
CA ARG A 62 0.74 -14.12 -8.19
C ARG A 62 0.34 -12.99 -7.26
N PHE A 63 1.33 -12.40 -6.58
CA PHE A 63 1.14 -11.25 -5.70
C PHE A 63 1.80 -10.02 -6.30
N VAL A 64 1.04 -8.92 -6.43
CA VAL A 64 1.53 -7.65 -6.97
C VAL A 64 1.21 -6.54 -5.97
N LYS A 65 2.25 -5.89 -5.44
CA LYS A 65 2.12 -4.68 -4.61
C LYS A 65 2.36 -3.44 -5.48
N THR A 66 1.42 -2.50 -5.46
CA THR A 66 1.57 -1.20 -6.14
C THR A 66 0.96 -0.08 -5.31
N ILE A 67 1.53 1.13 -5.42
CA ILE A 67 1.05 2.36 -4.76
C ILE A 67 0.59 3.42 -5.78
N ARG A 68 0.72 3.13 -7.09
CA ARG A 68 0.44 4.09 -8.17
C ARG A 68 -0.80 3.74 -8.99
N LEU A 69 -1.40 2.58 -8.76
CA LEU A 69 -2.63 2.16 -9.42
C LEU A 69 -3.83 2.90 -8.81
N SER A 70 -4.68 3.53 -9.64
CA SER A 70 -5.94 4.11 -9.18
C SER A 70 -6.99 3.03 -8.97
N ALA A 71 -7.96 3.28 -8.09
CA ALA A 71 -9.08 2.36 -7.87
C ALA A 71 -9.88 2.12 -9.15
N LEU A 72 -10.04 3.15 -9.99
CA LEU A 72 -10.73 3.05 -11.28
C LEU A 72 -10.06 2.05 -12.23
N SER A 73 -8.73 1.99 -12.27
CA SER A 73 -8.03 0.97 -13.08
C SER A 73 -8.22 -0.45 -12.55
N VAL A 74 -8.49 -0.61 -11.26
CA VAL A 74 -8.77 -1.92 -10.66
C VAL A 74 -10.14 -2.45 -11.10
N VAL A 75 -11.10 -1.58 -11.40
CA VAL A 75 -12.43 -1.97 -11.89
C VAL A 75 -12.30 -2.86 -13.13
N GLY A 76 -11.58 -2.38 -14.15
CA GLY A 76 -11.36 -3.16 -15.38
C GLY A 76 -10.61 -4.47 -15.13
N LEU A 77 -9.61 -4.46 -14.24
CA LEU A 77 -8.88 -5.69 -13.89
C LEU A 77 -9.77 -6.72 -13.19
N MET A 78 -10.69 -6.29 -12.33
CA MET A 78 -11.59 -7.22 -11.62
C MET A 78 -12.64 -7.84 -12.54
N GLU A 79 -13.03 -7.12 -13.59
CA GLU A 79 -13.95 -7.60 -14.64
C GLU A 79 -13.26 -8.61 -15.57
N THR A 80 -12.01 -8.37 -15.95
CA THR A 80 -11.28 -9.28 -16.86
C THR A 80 -10.65 -10.48 -16.15
N LEU A 81 -10.29 -10.35 -14.87
CA LEU A 81 -9.60 -11.39 -14.11
C LEU A 81 -10.53 -11.95 -13.00
N PRO A 82 -11.25 -13.06 -13.22
CA PRO A 82 -12.27 -13.55 -12.28
C PRO A 82 -11.70 -14.01 -10.94
N CYS A 83 -10.43 -14.43 -10.90
CA CYS A 83 -9.76 -14.89 -9.68
C CYS A 83 -9.03 -13.76 -8.92
N LEU A 84 -9.03 -12.53 -9.44
CA LEU A 84 -8.30 -11.42 -8.81
C LEU A 84 -8.96 -11.06 -7.47
N LYS A 85 -8.17 -11.09 -6.39
CA LYS A 85 -8.50 -10.51 -5.08
C LYS A 85 -7.74 -9.21 -4.88
N LEU A 86 -8.38 -8.21 -4.30
CA LEU A 86 -7.82 -6.90 -3.99
C LEU A 86 -7.77 -6.70 -2.47
N VAL A 87 -6.60 -6.34 -1.96
CA VAL A 87 -6.46 -5.77 -0.61
C VAL A 87 -6.12 -4.29 -0.77
N TYR A 88 -7.06 -3.42 -0.44
CA TYR A 88 -6.88 -1.97 -0.50
C TYR A 88 -6.46 -1.43 0.88
N LEU A 89 -5.22 -0.98 0.99
CA LEU A 89 -4.65 -0.45 2.22
C LEU A 89 -4.83 1.07 2.29
N ILE A 90 -5.62 1.52 3.25
CA ILE A 90 -5.82 2.94 3.56
C ILE A 90 -4.87 3.34 4.66
N ARG A 91 -4.41 4.59 4.64
CA ARG A 91 -3.64 5.21 5.72
C ARG A 91 -4.14 6.63 5.93
N ASP A 92 -4.07 7.11 7.17
CA ASP A 92 -4.39 8.49 7.50
C ASP A 92 -3.60 9.45 6.57
N PRO A 93 -4.29 10.34 5.83
CA PRO A 93 -3.65 11.28 4.93
C PRO A 93 -2.60 12.17 5.60
N ARG A 94 -2.79 12.54 6.87
CA ARG A 94 -1.84 13.33 7.67
C ARG A 94 -0.57 12.54 7.94
N GLY A 95 -0.72 11.26 8.32
CA GLY A 95 0.40 10.34 8.51
C GLY A 95 1.14 10.02 7.21
N SER A 96 0.40 9.91 6.11
CA SER A 96 0.96 9.70 4.76
C SER A 96 1.77 10.90 4.30
N TYR A 97 1.27 12.12 4.51
CA TYR A 97 1.97 13.36 4.20
C TYR A 97 3.24 13.49 5.03
N TYR A 98 3.16 13.33 6.35
CA TYR A 98 4.34 13.41 7.23
C TYR A 98 5.43 12.41 6.81
N SER A 99 5.04 11.18 6.49
CA SER A 99 5.95 10.14 6.02
C SER A 99 6.67 10.53 4.72
N LYS A 100 5.95 11.14 3.77
CA LYS A 100 6.53 11.63 2.51
C LYS A 100 7.47 12.82 2.74
N GLN A 101 7.03 13.79 3.54
CA GLN A 101 7.82 14.99 3.85
C GLN A 101 9.17 14.62 4.46
N LYS A 102 9.19 13.70 5.43
CA LYS A 102 10.41 13.22 6.09
C LYS A 102 11.36 12.51 5.13
N MET A 103 10.82 11.72 4.20
CA MET A 103 11.62 10.94 3.24
C MET A 103 12.23 11.79 2.13
N PHE A 104 11.50 12.80 1.64
CA PHE A 104 11.94 13.55 0.48
C PHE A 104 12.58 14.91 0.80
N GLN A 105 12.61 15.35 2.07
CA GLN A 105 13.21 16.61 2.56
C GLN A 105 13.01 17.80 1.59
N LEU A 106 11.86 17.85 0.92
CA LEU A 106 11.65 18.78 -0.18
C LEU A 106 11.42 20.17 0.41
N HIS A 107 12.39 21.04 0.19
CA HIS A 107 12.23 22.47 0.43
C HIS A 107 11.19 23.00 -0.59
N GLY A 108 10.19 23.76 -0.13
CA GLY A 108 9.20 24.40 -1.01
C GLY A 108 7.91 23.61 -1.31
N ILE A 109 7.57 22.56 -0.55
CA ILE A 109 6.26 21.91 -0.70
C ILE A 109 5.14 22.89 -0.31
N ASN A 110 4.23 23.15 -1.25
CA ASN A 110 2.95 23.78 -0.96
C ASN A 110 1.99 22.75 -0.34
N VAL A 111 1.88 22.79 0.99
CA VAL A 111 1.06 21.85 1.78
C VAL A 111 -0.41 21.89 1.36
N THR A 112 -0.92 23.07 1.03
CA THR A 112 -2.31 23.25 0.56
C THR A 112 -2.54 22.48 -0.73
N PHE A 113 -1.66 22.64 -1.72
CA PHE A 113 -1.75 21.93 -3.00
C PHE A 113 -1.63 20.41 -2.83
N ASP A 114 -0.70 19.96 -1.96
CA ASP A 114 -0.54 18.54 -1.66
C ASP A 114 -1.78 17.95 -0.98
N ALA A 115 -2.36 18.67 -0.01
CA ALA A 115 -3.57 18.26 0.68
C ALA A 115 -4.74 18.19 -0.31
N GLU A 116 -5.01 19.25 -1.07
CA GLU A 116 -6.08 19.30 -2.06
C GLU A 116 -5.98 18.14 -3.07
N ARG A 117 -4.80 17.96 -3.69
CA ARG A 117 -4.59 16.91 -4.69
C ARG A 117 -4.70 15.51 -4.10
N PHE A 118 -4.12 15.29 -2.91
CA PHE A 118 -4.15 13.99 -2.26
C PHE A 118 -5.57 13.63 -1.82
N CYS A 119 -6.26 14.55 -1.15
CA CYS A 119 -7.61 14.36 -0.63
C CYS A 119 -8.62 14.16 -1.76
N SER A 120 -8.56 14.98 -2.82
CA SER A 120 -9.44 14.83 -3.99
C SER A 120 -9.26 13.49 -4.69
N ARG A 121 -8.02 13.01 -4.81
CA ARG A 121 -7.75 11.68 -5.37
C ARG A 121 -8.25 10.57 -4.44
N LEU A 122 -7.97 10.68 -3.14
CA LEU A 122 -8.38 9.69 -2.16
C LEU A 122 -9.90 9.54 -2.15
N ASP A 123 -10.65 10.64 -2.19
CA ASP A 123 -12.11 10.62 -2.20
C ASP A 123 -12.67 9.81 -3.38
N LYS A 124 -12.17 10.07 -4.59
CA LYS A 124 -12.52 9.31 -5.80
C LYS A 124 -12.12 7.84 -5.71
N ASP A 125 -10.94 7.56 -5.16
CA ASP A 125 -10.47 6.19 -4.98
C ASP A 125 -11.36 5.44 -3.96
N VAL A 126 -11.77 6.09 -2.87
CA VAL A 126 -12.67 5.50 -1.85
C VAL A 126 -14.02 5.16 -2.45
N ASP A 127 -14.63 6.07 -3.22
CA ASP A 127 -15.93 5.81 -3.86
C ASP A 127 -15.86 4.59 -4.78
N ALA A 128 -14.84 4.51 -5.63
CA ALA A 128 -14.64 3.39 -6.53
C ALA A 128 -14.37 2.07 -5.78
N ILE A 129 -13.59 2.11 -4.69
CA ILE A 129 -13.30 0.91 -3.88
C ILE A 129 -14.54 0.44 -3.10
N TYR A 130 -15.39 1.34 -2.61
CA TYR A 130 -16.63 0.96 -1.92
C TYR A 130 -17.60 0.31 -2.90
N GLN A 131 -17.77 0.86 -4.10
CA GLN A 131 -18.56 0.24 -5.16
C GLN A 131 -18.01 -1.15 -5.53
N LEU A 132 -16.68 -1.30 -5.63
CA LEU A 132 -16.07 -2.60 -5.89
C LEU A 132 -16.27 -3.59 -4.73
N LYS A 133 -16.23 -3.12 -3.48
CA LYS A 133 -16.50 -3.94 -2.31
C LYS A 133 -17.94 -4.45 -2.29
N ASP A 134 -18.90 -3.60 -2.65
CA ASP A 134 -20.31 -3.99 -2.72
C ASP A 134 -20.58 -4.95 -3.89
N LYS A 135 -19.92 -4.73 -5.05
CA LYS A 135 -20.02 -5.62 -6.22
C LYS A 135 -19.32 -6.96 -6.02
N TYR A 136 -18.18 -6.98 -5.32
CA TYR A 136 -17.34 -8.17 -5.15
C TYR A 136 -16.92 -8.38 -3.67
N PRO A 137 -17.86 -8.65 -2.76
CA PRO A 137 -17.61 -8.66 -1.31
C PRO A 137 -16.58 -9.68 -0.85
N SER A 138 -16.46 -10.81 -1.55
CA SER A 138 -15.47 -11.89 -1.28
C SER A 138 -14.12 -11.70 -1.98
N ARG A 139 -14.00 -10.71 -2.86
CA ARG A 139 -12.78 -10.44 -3.65
C ARG A 139 -12.16 -9.09 -3.37
N VAL A 140 -12.80 -8.25 -2.57
CA VAL A 140 -12.24 -6.95 -2.14
C VAL A 140 -12.19 -6.91 -0.63
N MET A 141 -11.01 -6.65 -0.08
CA MET A 141 -10.79 -6.37 1.33
C MET A 141 -10.25 -4.95 1.45
N ILE A 142 -10.80 -4.19 2.38
CA ILE A 142 -10.37 -2.83 2.67
C ILE A 142 -9.88 -2.80 4.11
N THR A 143 -8.65 -2.36 4.34
CA THR A 143 -8.04 -2.37 5.66
C THR A 143 -7.25 -1.10 5.92
N ARG A 144 -7.12 -0.72 7.19
CA ARG A 144 -6.36 0.46 7.61
C ARG A 144 -4.96 0.06 8.04
N PHE A 145 -4.00 0.89 7.67
CA PHE A 145 -2.62 0.81 8.15
C PHE A 145 -2.56 0.91 9.67
N GLU A 146 -3.41 1.76 10.27
CA GLU A 146 -3.47 1.94 11.72
C GLU A 146 -3.95 0.67 12.44
N THR A 147 -4.91 -0.06 11.86
CA THR A 147 -5.38 -1.35 12.39
C THR A 147 -4.28 -2.42 12.30
N ILE A 148 -3.60 -2.51 11.16
CA ILE A 148 -2.47 -3.44 10.99
C ILE A 148 -1.32 -3.10 11.94
N ALA A 149 -1.00 -1.83 12.13
CA ALA A 149 0.09 -1.43 13.01
C ALA A 149 -0.21 -1.73 14.48
N THR A 150 -1.46 -1.59 14.91
CA THR A 150 -1.90 -1.82 16.29
C THR A 150 -2.15 -3.31 16.59
N HIS A 151 -2.69 -4.06 15.64
CA HIS A 151 -3.03 -5.46 15.79
C HIS A 151 -2.43 -6.30 14.65
N PRO A 152 -1.09 -6.38 14.54
CA PRO A 152 -0.44 -6.94 13.35
C PRO A 152 -0.74 -8.42 13.14
N ILE A 153 -0.74 -9.23 14.20
CA ILE A 153 -1.00 -10.67 14.10
C ILE A 153 -2.44 -10.91 13.63
N ALA A 154 -3.43 -10.36 14.34
CA ALA A 154 -4.85 -10.53 13.99
C ALA A 154 -5.19 -9.96 12.60
N SER A 155 -4.59 -8.83 12.21
CA SER A 155 -4.82 -8.25 10.89
C SER A 155 -4.20 -9.09 9.78
N CYS A 156 -2.99 -9.64 10.00
CA CYS A 156 -2.37 -10.54 9.04
C CYS A 156 -3.15 -11.85 8.91
N GLU A 157 -3.62 -12.43 10.01
CA GLU A 157 -4.46 -13.63 9.99
C GLU A 157 -5.72 -13.43 9.12
N LYS A 158 -6.46 -12.32 9.33
CA LYS A 158 -7.61 -11.93 8.48
C LYS A 158 -7.23 -11.78 6.99
N ILE A 159 -6.07 -11.20 6.69
CA ILE A 159 -5.61 -11.05 5.30
C ILE A 159 -5.33 -12.43 4.69
N TYR A 160 -4.71 -13.34 5.44
CA TYR A 160 -4.40 -14.71 5.01
C TYR A 160 -5.67 -15.53 4.75
N GLU A 161 -6.63 -15.46 5.67
CA GLU A 161 -7.97 -16.04 5.50
C GLU A 161 -8.64 -15.48 4.24
N PHE A 162 -8.65 -14.16 4.05
CA PHE A 162 -9.25 -13.52 2.89
C PHE A 162 -8.64 -14.00 1.57
N ILE A 163 -7.31 -14.20 1.49
CA ILE A 163 -6.66 -14.71 0.28
C ILE A 163 -6.75 -16.24 0.14
N GLY A 164 -7.17 -16.96 1.18
CA GLY A 164 -7.32 -18.41 1.19
C GLY A 164 -6.00 -19.15 1.43
N LEU A 165 -5.12 -18.58 2.24
CA LEU A 165 -3.85 -19.19 2.66
C LEU A 165 -3.85 -19.45 4.17
N GLU A 166 -3.11 -20.48 4.58
CA GLU A 166 -2.94 -20.79 6.00
C GLU A 166 -2.01 -19.79 6.70
N PHE A 167 -2.45 -19.28 7.85
CA PHE A 167 -1.63 -18.42 8.72
C PHE A 167 -0.88 -19.25 9.75
N THR A 168 0.30 -19.75 9.36
CA THR A 168 1.09 -20.65 10.21
C THR A 168 1.83 -19.93 11.34
N THR A 169 2.25 -20.68 12.36
CA THR A 169 3.09 -20.17 13.46
C THR A 169 4.36 -19.47 12.98
N ASN A 170 4.99 -19.99 11.92
CA ASN A 170 6.20 -19.37 11.34
C ASN A 170 5.92 -17.98 10.77
N ILE A 171 4.76 -17.80 10.13
CA ILE A 171 4.34 -16.51 9.60
C ILE A 171 4.01 -15.56 10.75
N SER A 172 3.29 -16.02 11.77
CA SER A 172 2.99 -15.24 12.98
C SER A 172 4.27 -14.74 13.66
N MET A 173 5.26 -15.61 13.85
CA MET A 173 6.57 -15.24 14.40
C MET A 173 7.31 -14.23 13.51
N PHE A 174 7.28 -14.41 12.18
CA PHE A 174 7.86 -13.45 11.25
C PHE A 174 7.20 -12.07 11.36
N VAL A 175 5.86 -12.01 11.40
CA VAL A 175 5.12 -10.75 11.57
C VAL A 175 5.47 -10.08 12.91
N TYR A 176 5.52 -10.86 13.98
CA TYR A 176 5.90 -10.36 15.30
C TYR A 176 7.31 -9.75 15.29
N GLN A 177 8.30 -10.46 14.74
CA GLN A 177 9.69 -9.98 14.64
C GLN A 177 9.81 -8.70 13.81
N LYS A 178 9.01 -8.57 12.74
CA LYS A 178 9.01 -7.37 11.90
C LYS A 178 8.36 -6.16 12.57
N THR A 179 7.42 -6.39 13.47
CA THR A 179 6.64 -5.32 14.16
C THR A 179 7.16 -4.98 15.54
N HIS A 180 8.04 -5.81 16.09
CA HIS A 180 8.76 -5.66 17.36
C HIS A 180 10.28 -5.85 17.17
N SER A 181 10.83 -5.28 16.10
CA SER A 181 12.23 -5.46 15.74
C SER A 181 13.16 -4.77 16.75
N GLN A 182 14.23 -5.45 17.17
CA GLN A 182 15.19 -4.89 18.14
C GLN A 182 15.92 -3.62 17.65
N LYS A 183 15.91 -3.36 16.33
CA LYS A 183 16.38 -2.10 15.72
C LYS A 183 15.24 -1.48 14.94
N GLY A 184 14.97 -0.19 15.15
CA GLY A 184 14.06 0.57 14.29
C GLY A 184 14.64 0.66 12.88
N GLY A 185 13.90 0.18 11.88
CA GLY A 185 14.33 0.23 10.49
C GLY A 185 14.53 1.68 9.99
N GLN A 186 15.56 1.90 9.17
CA GLN A 186 15.79 3.20 8.51
C GLN A 186 15.15 3.24 7.11
N GLY A 187 14.70 4.43 6.69
CA GLY A 187 14.18 4.66 5.34
C GLY A 187 12.98 3.78 4.96
N TYR A 188 13.09 3.06 3.84
CA TYR A 188 12.06 2.14 3.32
C TYR A 188 11.97 0.80 4.07
N SER A 189 12.77 0.59 5.13
CA SER A 189 12.69 -0.64 5.92
C SER A 189 11.27 -0.86 6.45
N THR A 190 10.83 -2.12 6.46
CA THR A 190 9.57 -2.55 7.08
C THR A 190 9.70 -2.86 8.57
N ASP A 191 10.92 -2.91 9.09
CA ASP A 191 11.20 -3.27 10.48
C ASP A 191 10.85 -2.11 11.40
N ARG A 192 10.06 -2.36 12.43
CA ARG A 192 9.67 -1.37 13.44
C ARG A 192 9.88 -1.96 14.82
N SER A 193 10.54 -1.22 15.70
CA SER A 193 10.66 -1.58 17.12
C SER A 193 9.33 -1.52 17.84
N ASN A 194 8.47 -0.59 17.43
CA ASN A 194 7.08 -0.51 17.82
C ASN A 194 6.27 0.01 16.62
N ALA A 195 5.50 -0.87 15.98
CA ALA A 195 4.69 -0.51 14.82
C ALA A 195 3.62 0.54 15.14
N THR A 196 2.99 0.46 16.32
CA THR A 196 1.98 1.43 16.80
C THR A 196 2.58 2.81 17.00
N GLU A 197 3.71 2.91 17.71
CA GLU A 197 4.40 4.19 17.93
C GLU A 197 4.81 4.83 16.59
N ALA A 198 5.42 4.04 15.71
CA ALA A 198 5.83 4.52 14.39
C ALA A 198 4.64 4.96 13.53
N CYS A 199 3.48 4.31 13.71
CA CYS A 199 2.24 4.65 13.02
C CYS A 199 1.73 6.03 13.42
N TYR A 200 1.70 6.34 14.73
CA TYR A 200 1.15 7.59 15.25
C TYR A 200 2.18 8.72 15.44
N LYS A 201 3.46 8.47 15.19
CA LYS A 201 4.56 9.46 15.30
C LYS A 201 4.31 10.79 14.58
N TRP A 202 3.53 10.79 13.50
CA TRP A 202 3.16 12.02 12.81
C TRP A 202 2.43 13.00 13.73
N ARG A 203 1.64 12.51 14.70
CA ARG A 203 0.89 13.32 15.67
C ARG A 203 1.79 14.15 16.56
N GLU A 204 3.04 13.76 16.79
CA GLU A 204 3.97 14.52 17.62
C GLU A 204 4.68 15.63 16.84
N GLN A 205 4.99 15.37 15.57
CA GLN A 205 5.97 16.15 14.82
C GLN A 205 5.35 17.04 13.74
N ILE A 206 4.17 16.69 13.21
CA ILE A 206 3.54 17.52 12.19
C ILE A 206 3.08 18.86 12.80
N PRO A 207 3.31 19.99 12.12
CA PRO A 207 2.73 21.27 12.53
C PRO A 207 1.20 21.22 12.51
N TYR A 208 0.56 21.74 13.55
CA TYR A 208 -0.91 21.74 13.64
C TYR A 208 -1.58 22.42 12.44
N LYS A 209 -0.99 23.51 11.91
CA LYS A 209 -1.49 24.19 10.71
C LYS A 209 -1.57 23.26 9.48
N HIS A 210 -0.63 22.33 9.33
CA HIS A 210 -0.67 21.36 8.23
C HIS A 210 -1.78 20.34 8.44
N VAL A 211 -2.01 19.91 9.69
CA VAL A 211 -3.13 19.03 10.04
C VAL A 211 -4.46 19.69 9.71
N GLN A 212 -4.64 20.96 10.05
CA GLN A 212 -5.87 21.70 9.72
C GLN A 212 -6.14 21.75 8.20
N LEU A 213 -5.10 21.88 7.37
CA LEU A 213 -5.26 21.81 5.91
C LEU A 213 -5.81 20.44 5.48
N PHE A 214 -5.22 19.35 5.98
CA PHE A 214 -5.72 18.01 5.68
C PHE A 214 -7.13 17.77 6.24
N ASP A 215 -7.42 18.20 7.47
CA ASP A 215 -8.75 18.08 8.07
C ASP A 215 -9.82 18.82 7.24
N ASN A 216 -9.45 19.95 6.63
CA ASN A 216 -10.33 20.72 5.74
C ASN A 216 -10.50 20.05 4.36
N PHE A 217 -9.41 19.72 3.67
CA PHE A 217 -9.46 19.18 2.30
C PHE A 217 -9.93 17.73 2.25
N CYS A 218 -9.62 16.94 3.27
CA CYS A 218 -9.99 15.52 3.35
C CYS A 218 -11.31 15.31 4.11
N TRP A 219 -12.14 16.34 4.34
CA TRP A 219 -13.40 16.20 5.07
C TRP A 219 -14.27 15.02 4.57
N GLU A 220 -14.54 14.98 3.25
CA GLU A 220 -15.34 13.93 2.62
C GLU A 220 -14.73 12.53 2.78
N PRO A 221 -13.47 12.26 2.38
CA PRO A 221 -12.88 10.94 2.58
C PRO A 221 -12.71 10.61 4.06
N PHE A 222 -12.54 11.57 4.96
CA PHE A 222 -12.48 11.33 6.41
C PHE A 222 -13.80 10.81 6.93
N LEU A 223 -14.91 11.40 6.52
CA LEU A 223 -16.25 10.94 6.90
C LEU A 223 -16.49 9.50 6.43
N LYS A 224 -16.14 9.19 5.18
CA LYS A 224 -16.26 7.84 4.59
C LYS A 224 -15.36 6.83 5.31
N LEU A 225 -14.11 7.21 5.54
CA LEU A 225 -13.06 6.34 6.07
C LEU A 225 -12.96 6.32 7.60
N GLY A 226 -13.79 7.09 8.32
CA GLY A 226 -13.80 7.17 9.78
C GLY A 226 -12.54 7.78 10.38
N TYR A 227 -11.94 8.78 9.71
CA TYR A 227 -10.89 9.61 10.31
C TYR A 227 -11.51 10.85 10.91
N LEU A 228 -11.12 11.19 12.14
CA LEU A 228 -11.66 12.34 12.86
C LEU A 228 -10.73 13.57 12.69
N PRO A 229 -11.29 14.77 12.43
CA PRO A 229 -10.52 16.00 12.42
C PRO A 229 -10.03 16.35 13.83
N VAL A 230 -8.89 17.03 13.90
CA VAL A 230 -8.27 17.40 15.17
C VAL A 230 -8.72 18.79 15.58
N LYS A 231 -9.25 18.92 16.81
CA LYS A 231 -9.86 20.17 17.30
C LYS A 231 -8.84 21.20 17.79
N SER A 232 -7.69 20.75 18.29
CA SER A 232 -6.66 21.63 18.82
C SER A 232 -5.26 21.02 18.73
N ALA A 233 -4.22 21.85 18.82
CA ALA A 233 -2.84 21.37 18.91
C ALA A 233 -2.63 20.47 20.14
N LYS A 234 -3.35 20.72 21.24
CA LYS A 234 -3.30 19.87 22.44
C LYS A 234 -3.86 18.48 22.15
N ASP A 235 -5.01 18.40 21.46
CA ASP A 235 -5.62 17.12 21.09
C ASP A 235 -4.77 16.35 20.08
N LEU A 236 -4.10 17.07 19.17
CA LEU A 236 -3.17 16.46 18.22
C LEU A 236 -2.08 15.68 18.95
N ARG A 237 -1.47 16.28 19.98
CA ARG A 237 -0.38 15.67 20.77
C ARG A 237 -0.87 14.64 21.79
N ASN A 238 -2.16 14.59 22.09
CA ASN A 238 -2.71 13.65 23.06
C ASN A 238 -2.99 12.28 22.44
N MET A 239 -2.09 11.32 22.65
CA MET A 239 -2.23 9.94 22.12
C MET A 239 -3.40 9.15 22.72
N ASN A 240 -3.97 9.60 23.84
CA ASN A 240 -5.14 8.96 24.44
C ASN A 240 -6.44 9.31 23.71
N ILE A 241 -6.42 10.32 22.82
CA ILE A 241 -7.57 10.69 21.99
C ILE A 241 -7.47 9.91 20.67
N SER A 242 -8.41 9.00 20.43
CA SER A 242 -8.54 8.36 19.12
C SER A 242 -8.93 9.38 18.05
N LEU A 243 -8.26 9.30 16.89
CA LEU A 243 -8.63 10.05 15.68
C LEU A 243 -9.27 9.14 14.62
N ILE A 244 -9.77 7.98 15.07
CA ILE A 244 -10.33 6.94 14.24
C ILE A 244 -11.66 6.50 14.85
N SER A 245 -12.69 6.38 14.01
CA SER A 245 -13.97 5.76 14.33
C SER A 245 -14.17 4.46 13.57
N GLU A 246 -15.14 3.66 13.99
CA GLU A 246 -15.56 2.47 13.25
C GLU A 246 -16.32 2.86 11.97
N THR A 247 -16.24 2.01 10.95
CA THR A 247 -16.93 2.19 9.66
C THR A 247 -17.28 0.83 9.07
N LYS A 248 -18.42 0.76 8.37
CA LYS A 248 -19.00 -0.49 7.85
C LYS A 248 -18.12 -1.27 6.85
N HIS A 249 -17.37 -0.59 5.99
CA HIS A 249 -16.65 -1.25 4.88
C HIS A 249 -15.24 -1.73 5.23
N LEU A 250 -14.75 -1.45 6.45
CA LEU A 250 -13.39 -1.80 6.87
C LEU A 250 -13.38 -3.09 7.67
N SER A 251 -12.38 -3.95 7.39
CA SER A 251 -12.18 -5.27 8.02
C SER A 251 -11.26 -5.23 9.23
#